data_AF-U7UYY1-F1
#
_entry.id   AF-U7UYY1-F1
#
_cell.length_a   1.000
_cell.length_b   1.000
_cell.length_c   1.000
_cell.angle_alpha   90.00
_cell.angle_beta   90.00
_cell.angle_gamma   90.00
#
_symmetry.space_group_name_H-M   'P 1'
#
loop_
_entity.id
_entity.type
_entity.pdbx_description
1 polymer ?
#
loop_
_entity_poly.entity_id
_entity_poly.type
_entity_poly.pdbx_seq_one_letter_code
_entity_poly.pdbx_strand_id
1 'polypeptide(L)'
;MNLPFEDESFDAVTSNYVYHNITGKNKQKLLLETLRVLKKGGVFVIHDLMSKSRYGDMNKFMEKLKKDGFEDVQLIDTTKGLFMSHKESLFLGLSGSALLIGRK
;
A
#
# COMPACT_ATOMS: atom_id res chain seq x y z
N MET A 1 12.94 -11.08 1.49
CA MET A 1 12.98 -10.93 0.02
C MET A 1 13.19 -9.46 -0.16
N ASN A 2 14.29 -9.10 -0.80
CA ASN A 2 14.73 -7.71 -0.90
C ASN A 2 14.72 -7.35 -2.37
N LEU A 3 14.32 -6.13 -2.67
CA LEU A 3 14.46 -5.58 -4.00
C LEU A 3 15.95 -5.35 -4.28
N PRO A 4 16.45 -5.61 -5.50
CA PRO A 4 17.86 -5.47 -5.86
C PRO A 4 18.24 -4.00 -6.09
N PHE A 5 17.79 -3.11 -5.20
CA PHE A 5 18.04 -1.68 -5.23
C PHE A 5 18.49 -1.21 -3.86
N GLU A 6 19.36 -0.20 -3.85
CA GLU A 6 19.80 0.47 -2.63
C GLU A 6 18.64 1.25 -1.98
N ASP A 7 18.82 1.62 -0.72
CA ASP A 7 17.90 2.52 -0.03
C ASP A 7 17.79 3.83 -0.81
N GLU A 8 16.61 4.45 -0.83
CA GLU A 8 16.44 5.79 -1.40
C GLU A 8 16.87 5.91 -2.88
N SER A 9 16.60 4.88 -3.68
CA SER A 9 16.91 4.84 -5.11
C SER A 9 15.93 5.61 -5.99
N PHE A 10 14.65 5.68 -5.62
CA PHE A 10 13.58 6.18 -6.48
C PHE A 10 12.89 7.42 -5.91
N ASP A 11 12.52 8.36 -6.78
CA ASP A 11 11.77 9.56 -6.41
C ASP A 11 10.27 9.29 -6.21
N ALA A 12 9.75 8.22 -6.84
CA ALA A 12 8.39 7.75 -6.66
C ALA A 12 8.30 6.23 -6.77
N VAL A 13 7.35 5.63 -6.04
CA VAL A 13 7.00 4.22 -6.15
C VAL A 13 5.50 4.04 -6.33
N THR A 14 5.12 3.19 -7.27
CA THR A 14 3.71 2.82 -7.48
C THR A 14 3.57 1.33 -7.71
N SER A 15 2.42 0.79 -7.34
CA SER A 15 2.06 -0.61 -7.56
C SER A 15 0.55 -0.71 -7.62
N ASN A 16 0.05 -1.57 -8.52
CA ASN A 16 -1.37 -1.75 -8.75
C ASN A 16 -1.71 -3.24 -8.81
N TYR A 17 -2.44 -3.75 -7.82
CA TYR A 17 -2.93 -5.14 -7.76
C TYR A 17 -1.82 -6.20 -7.86
N VAL A 18 -0.70 -6.01 -7.15
CA VAL A 18 0.47 -6.90 -7.21
C VAL A 18 0.61 -7.80 -5.97
N TYR A 19 0.60 -7.21 -4.77
CA TYR A 19 1.05 -7.90 -3.58
C TYR A 19 0.11 -9.01 -3.14
N HIS A 20 -1.20 -8.92 -3.43
CA HIS A 20 -2.14 -9.99 -3.08
C HIS A 20 -1.83 -11.34 -3.74
N ASN A 21 -1.06 -11.36 -4.84
CA ASN A 21 -0.59 -12.57 -5.50
C ASN A 21 0.55 -13.27 -4.75
N ILE A 22 1.24 -12.55 -3.86
CA ILE A 22 2.36 -13.09 -3.09
C ILE A 22 1.81 -13.86 -1.89
N THR A 23 1.78 -15.18 -1.93
CA THR A 23 1.26 -16.00 -0.81
C THR A 23 2.30 -16.22 0.30
N GLY A 24 1.86 -16.54 1.53
CA GLY A 24 2.74 -16.92 2.64
C GLY A 24 3.69 -15.83 3.17
N LYS A 25 3.54 -14.57 2.74
CA LYS A 25 4.37 -13.43 3.19
C LYS A 25 3.53 -12.35 3.86
N ASN A 26 4.08 -11.75 4.91
CA ASN A 26 3.52 -10.58 5.55
C ASN A 26 3.57 -9.37 4.60
N LYS A 27 2.40 -8.84 4.24
CA LYS A 27 2.26 -7.74 3.26
C LYS A 27 2.84 -6.42 3.76
N GLN A 28 2.69 -6.11 5.05
CA GLN A 28 3.27 -4.90 5.63
C GLN A 28 4.81 -4.93 5.54
N LYS A 29 5.45 -6.09 5.71
CA LYS A 29 6.90 -6.22 5.47
C LYS A 29 7.29 -5.96 4.01
N LEU A 30 6.47 -6.37 3.04
CA LEU A 30 6.71 -6.10 1.63
C LEU A 30 6.53 -4.61 1.29
N LEU A 31 5.55 -3.96 1.92
CA LEU A 31 5.37 -2.50 1.81
C LEU A 31 6.59 -1.77 2.38
N LEU A 32 7.09 -2.15 3.56
CA LEU A 32 8.29 -1.54 4.14
C LEU A 32 9.52 -1.70 3.23
N GLU A 33 9.68 -2.86 2.59
CA GLU A 33 10.76 -3.07 1.61
C GLU A 33 10.60 -2.18 0.37
N THR A 34 9.36 -1.91 -0.06
CA THR A 34 9.07 -0.98 -1.15
C THR A 34 9.36 0.47 -0.75
N LEU A 35 9.04 0.84 0.50
CA LEU A 35 9.30 2.18 1.03
C LEU A 35 10.78 2.39 1.39
N ARG A 36 11.57 1.33 1.59
CA ARG A 36 13.03 1.41 1.76
C ARG A 36 13.70 2.05 0.54
N VAL A 37 13.33 1.60 -0.65
CA VAL A 37 13.92 2.09 -1.92
C VAL A 37 13.38 3.45 -2.35
N LEU A 38 12.36 3.99 -1.69
CA LEU A 38 11.85 5.35 -1.92
C LEU A 38 12.77 6.37 -1.23
N LYS A 39 13.11 7.46 -1.92
CA LYS A 39 13.86 8.60 -1.36
C LYS A 39 13.05 9.33 -0.29
N LYS A 40 13.74 9.99 0.65
CA LYS A 40 13.12 11.04 1.48
C LYS A 40 12.60 12.17 0.58
N GLY A 41 11.42 12.68 0.89
CA GLY A 41 10.64 13.57 0.05
C GLY A 41 9.93 12.87 -1.12
N GLY A 42 10.18 11.58 -1.36
CA GLY A 42 9.61 10.80 -2.45
C GLY A 42 8.17 10.37 -2.18
N VAL A 43 7.39 10.14 -3.24
CA VAL A 43 5.95 9.85 -3.16
C VAL A 43 5.66 8.37 -3.39
N PHE A 44 4.74 7.81 -2.62
CA PHE A 44 4.21 6.46 -2.87
C PHE A 44 2.70 6.49 -3.14
N VAL A 45 2.27 5.68 -4.10
CA VAL A 45 0.85 5.42 -4.42
C VAL A 45 0.68 3.94 -4.74
N ILE A 46 0.11 3.18 -3.80
CA ILE A 46 0.00 1.72 -3.90
C ILE A 46 -1.48 1.31 -3.80
N HIS A 47 -2.01 0.68 -4.85
CA HIS A 47 -3.38 0.17 -4.90
C HIS A 47 -3.38 -1.36 -4.77
N ASP A 48 -4.09 -1.90 -3.77
CA ASP A 48 -4.22 -3.35 -3.62
C ASP A 48 -5.47 -3.73 -2.80
N LEU A 49 -5.70 -5.04 -2.65
CA LEU A 49 -6.72 -5.66 -1.80
C LEU A 49 -6.27 -5.63 -0.32
N MET A 50 -6.33 -4.46 0.30
CA MET A 50 -5.82 -4.19 1.65
C MET A 50 -6.78 -4.58 2.79
N SER A 51 -7.54 -5.66 2.60
CA SER A 51 -8.42 -6.19 3.65
C SER A 51 -7.64 -6.61 4.90
N LYS A 52 -8.27 -6.57 6.07
CA LYS A 52 -7.66 -6.97 7.34
C LYS A 52 -7.10 -8.40 7.31
N SER A 53 -7.76 -9.32 6.60
CA SER A 53 -7.29 -10.71 6.45
C SER A 53 -6.01 -10.85 5.63
N ARG A 54 -5.75 -9.93 4.69
CA ARG A 54 -4.58 -9.94 3.81
C ARG A 54 -3.42 -9.12 4.38
N TYR A 55 -3.73 -7.94 4.91
CA TYR A 55 -2.74 -6.93 5.32
C TYR A 55 -2.66 -6.68 6.83
N GLY A 56 -3.57 -7.23 7.62
CA GLY A 56 -3.66 -6.92 9.04
C GLY A 56 -4.22 -5.51 9.29
N ASP A 57 -3.81 -4.89 10.38
CA ASP A 57 -4.29 -3.57 10.79
C ASP A 57 -3.53 -2.46 10.05
N MET A 58 -4.11 -1.96 8.96
CA MET A 58 -3.50 -0.90 8.16
C MET A 58 -3.56 0.48 8.84
N ASN A 59 -4.47 0.70 9.79
CA ASN A 59 -4.47 1.94 10.57
C ASN A 59 -3.23 2.00 11.47
N LYS A 60 -2.92 0.90 12.19
CA LYS A 60 -1.68 0.81 12.96
C LYS A 60 -0.43 0.91 12.08
N PHE A 61 -0.49 0.37 10.86
CA PHE A 61 0.61 0.50 9.90
C PHE A 61 0.84 1.97 9.50
N MET A 62 -0.22 2.71 9.16
CA MET A 62 -0.11 4.15 8.86
C MET A 62 0.43 4.95 10.05
N GLU A 63 -0.02 4.67 11.27
CA GLU A 63 0.51 5.31 12.47
C GLU A 63 2.00 5.02 12.69
N LYS A 64 2.45 3.81 12.32
CA LYS A 64 3.88 3.49 12.31
C LYS A 64 4.63 4.34 11.28
N LEU A 65 4.13 4.44 10.05
CA LEU A 65 4.78 5.24 9.00
C LEU A 65 4.89 6.71 9.42
N LYS A 66 3.82 7.31 9.97
CA LYS A 66 3.86 8.68 10.49
C LYS A 66 4.91 8.87 11.59
N LYS A 67 5.05 7.90 12.50
CA LYS A 67 6.10 7.93 13.53
C LYS A 67 7.51 7.81 12.96
N ASP A 68 7.67 7.14 11.83
CA ASP A 68 8.95 7.01 11.13
C ASP A 68 9.27 8.25 10.26
N GLY A 69 8.41 9.28 10.25
CA GLY A 69 8.64 10.55 9.54
C GLY A 69 7.90 10.69 8.21
N PHE A 70 7.06 9.73 7.81
CA PHE A 70 6.27 9.83 6.58
C PHE A 70 5.14 10.86 6.74
N GLU A 71 4.90 11.63 5.69
CA GLU A 71 3.93 12.72 5.64
C GLU A 71 2.71 12.34 4.80
N ASP A 72 1.57 12.96 5.09
CA ASP A 72 0.30 12.81 4.35
C ASP A 72 -0.17 11.36 4.10
N VAL A 73 0.19 10.45 5.01
CA VAL A 73 -0.14 9.02 4.90
C VAL A 73 -1.64 8.81 5.02
N GLN A 74 -2.24 8.29 3.94
CA GLN A 74 -3.68 8.04 3.85
C GLN A 74 -3.98 6.65 3.28
N LEU A 75 -5.11 6.09 3.70
CA LEU A 75 -5.70 4.88 3.15
C LEU A 75 -7.09 5.20 2.60
N ILE A 76 -7.23 5.17 1.28
CA ILE A 76 -8.44 5.59 0.58
C ILE A 76 -9.15 4.36 0.06
N ASP A 77 -10.39 4.15 0.52
CA ASP A 77 -11.27 3.08 0.01
C ASP A 77 -11.71 3.41 -1.42
N THR A 78 -11.34 2.55 -2.37
CA THR A 78 -11.62 2.75 -3.80
C THR A 78 -12.95 2.12 -4.24
N THR A 79 -13.63 1.41 -3.34
CA THR A 79 -14.87 0.65 -3.59
C THR A 79 -16.15 1.42 -3.24
N LYS A 80 -16.03 2.70 -2.84
CA LYS A 80 -17.14 3.56 -2.44
C LYS A 80 -17.46 4.65 -3.47
N GLY A 81 -17.46 4.27 -4.74
CA GLY A 81 -17.77 5.17 -5.86
C GLY A 81 -16.58 5.99 -6.36
N LEU A 82 -15.38 5.79 -5.80
CA LEU A 82 -14.17 6.44 -6.30
C LEU A 82 -13.72 5.82 -7.63
N PHE A 83 -13.48 4.50 -7.63
CA PHE A 83 -13.17 3.76 -8.87
C PHE A 83 -14.27 2.78 -9.26
N MET A 84 -15.02 2.27 -8.27
CA MET A 84 -16.15 1.39 -8.47
C MET A 84 -17.12 1.51 -7.31
N SER A 85 -18.36 1.09 -7.54
CA SER A 85 -19.35 0.90 -6.48
C SER A 85 -19.02 -0.31 -5.62
N HIS A 86 -19.62 -0.35 -4.43
CA HIS A 86 -19.46 -1.49 -3.53
C HIS A 86 -19.95 -2.80 -4.17
N LYS A 87 -21.07 -2.73 -4.91
CA LYS A 87 -21.65 -3.89 -5.60
C LYS A 87 -20.73 -4.45 -6.69
N GLU A 88 -20.13 -3.59 -7.51
CA GLU A 88 -19.15 -3.98 -8.52
C GLU A 88 -17.91 -4.62 -7.88
N SER A 89 -17.43 -4.05 -6.76
CA SER A 89 -16.28 -4.60 -6.04
C SER A 89 -16.55 -6.02 -5.52
N LEU A 90 -17.77 -6.31 -5.07
CA LEU A 90 -18.15 -7.65 -4.63
C LEU A 90 -18.23 -8.61 -5.82
N PHE A 91 -18.88 -8.19 -6.91
CA PHE A 91 -19.04 -9.00 -8.13
C PHE A 91 -17.70 -9.39 -8.76
N LEU A 92 -16.73 -8.46 -8.78
CA LEU A 92 -15.40 -8.68 -9.36
C LEU A 92 -14.39 -9.30 -8.39
N GLY A 93 -14.77 -9.57 -7.14
CA GLY A 93 -13.85 -10.09 -6.11
C GLY A 93 -12.80 -9.07 -5.66
N LEU A 94 -13.05 -7.78 -5.86
CA LEU A 94 -12.17 -6.66 -5.53
C LEU A 94 -12.52 -5.99 -4.19
N SER A 95 -13.30 -6.64 -3.35
CA SER A 95 -13.63 -6.15 -2.01
C SER A 95 -12.37 -5.85 -1.20
N GLY A 96 -12.32 -4.67 -0.57
CA GLY A 96 -11.15 -4.22 0.19
C GLY A 96 -10.07 -3.56 -0.66
N SER A 97 -10.36 -3.22 -1.91
CA SER A 97 -9.47 -2.39 -2.74
C SER A 97 -9.26 -1.00 -2.12
N ALA A 98 -8.01 -0.66 -1.82
CA ALA A 98 -7.67 0.63 -1.23
C ALA A 98 -6.33 1.16 -1.76
N LEU A 99 -6.24 2.48 -1.84
CA LEU A 99 -5.01 3.21 -2.13
C LEU A 99 -4.31 3.56 -0.82
N LEU A 100 -3.08 3.09 -0.64
CA LEU A 100 -2.15 3.60 0.36
C LEU A 100 -1.27 4.66 -0.31
N ILE A 101 -1.37 5.90 0.15
CA ILE A 101 -0.65 7.04 -0.41
C ILE A 101 0.10 7.83 0.67
N GLY A 102 1.12 8.57 0.26
CA GLY A 102 1.83 9.53 1.12
C GLY A 102 3.20 9.90 0.57
N ARG A 103 4.00 10.55 1.42
CA ARG A 103 5.38 10.96 1.16
C ARG A 103 6.29 10.39 2.25
N LYS A 104 7.49 9.89 1.87
CA LYS A 104 8.53 9.49 2.82
C LYS A 104 9.36 10.68 3.24
#